data_AF-A0A9N9U3G7-F1
#
_entry.id   AF-A0A9N9U3G7-F1
#
_cell.length_a   1.000
_cell.length_b   1.000
_cell.length_c   1.000
_cell.angle_alpha   90.00
_cell.angle_beta   90.00
_cell.angle_gamma   90.00
#
_symmetry.space_group_name_H-M   'P 1'
#
loop_
_entity.id
_entity.type
_entity.pdbx_description
1 polymer ?
#
loop_
_entity_poly.entity_id
_entity_poly.type
_entity_poly.pdbx_seq_one_letter_code
_entity_poly.pdbx_strand_id
1 'polypeptide(L)'
;MGLVTTTAERRAEAEGADCSPEGQWNCMPRTWQRCADGKWSQVMNLSDGTICTPAGLTEEITIEHDGSVNGTDDGGGSRRTSDGTRSSVSRFLVLWVLAMLIQWRWS
;
A
#
# COMPACT_ATOMS: atom_id res chain seq x y z
N MET A 1 -11.31 42.24 -2.67
CA MET A 1 -11.56 41.19 -1.64
C MET A 1 -12.28 40.04 -2.35
N GLY A 2 -11.91 38.75 -2.34
CA GLY A 2 -10.79 37.99 -1.77
C GLY A 2 -10.35 36.93 -2.81
N LEU A 3 -9.06 36.66 -2.93
CA LEU A 3 -8.28 35.71 -2.12
C LEU A 3 -8.58 34.25 -2.49
N VAL A 4 -7.70 33.73 -3.35
CA VAL A 4 -7.21 32.36 -3.40
C VAL A 4 -8.24 31.25 -3.15
N THR A 5 -8.71 30.62 -4.22
CA THR A 5 -9.05 29.19 -4.19
C THR A 5 -7.73 28.43 -4.04
N THR A 6 -7.07 28.57 -2.88
CA THR A 6 -6.12 27.57 -2.42
C THR A 6 -6.84 26.25 -2.54
N THR A 7 -6.24 25.23 -3.15
CA THR A 7 -6.59 23.84 -2.93
C THR A 7 -6.58 23.65 -1.41
N ALA A 8 -7.73 23.90 -0.79
CA ALA A 8 -7.88 23.87 0.64
C ALA A 8 -7.64 22.42 0.98
N GLU A 9 -6.62 22.15 1.79
CA GLU A 9 -6.54 20.93 2.57
C GLU A 9 -7.93 20.76 3.20
N ARG A 10 -8.75 19.91 2.58
CA ARG A 10 -10.16 19.79 2.94
C ARG A 10 -10.19 19.30 4.37
N ARG A 11 -11.06 19.90 5.17
CA ARG A 11 -11.24 19.49 6.56
C ARG A 11 -12.17 18.29 6.61
N ALA A 12 -12.16 17.62 7.75
CA ALA A 12 -13.19 16.64 8.06
C ALA A 12 -14.57 17.32 8.02
N GLU A 13 -15.50 16.67 7.34
CA GLU A 13 -16.91 17.04 7.38
C GLU A 13 -17.57 16.37 8.59
N ALA A 14 -18.67 16.94 9.10
CA ALA A 14 -19.40 16.32 10.19
C ALA A 14 -19.97 14.96 9.74
N GLU A 15 -19.89 13.95 10.60
CA GLU A 15 -20.53 12.66 10.36
C GLU A 15 -22.02 12.85 10.11
N GLY A 16 -22.54 12.23 9.04
CA GLY A 16 -23.96 12.35 8.68
C GLY A 16 -24.33 13.63 7.91
N ALA A 17 -23.38 14.57 7.74
CA ALA A 17 -23.59 15.75 6.90
C ALA A 17 -23.83 15.33 5.45
N ASP A 18 -24.69 16.09 4.76
CA ASP A 18 -25.06 15.75 3.40
C ASP A 18 -23.84 15.89 2.47
N CYS A 19 -23.63 14.89 1.63
CA CYS A 19 -22.51 14.80 0.72
C CYS A 19 -23.01 14.56 -0.71
N SER A 20 -22.29 15.11 -1.68
CA SER A 20 -22.56 14.90 -3.10
C SER A 20 -21.29 15.17 -3.90
N PRO A 21 -20.96 14.35 -4.90
CA PRO A 21 -21.67 13.15 -5.37
C PRO A 21 -21.49 11.91 -4.48
N GLU A 22 -22.41 10.94 -4.60
CA GLU A 22 -22.30 9.63 -3.95
C GLU A 22 -20.97 8.93 -4.29
N GLY A 23 -20.36 8.29 -3.30
CA GLY A 23 -19.12 7.54 -3.48
C GLY A 23 -17.86 8.41 -3.52
N GLN A 24 -17.98 9.74 -3.45
CA GLN A 24 -16.84 10.64 -3.36
C GLN A 24 -16.06 10.43 -2.06
N TRP A 25 -14.74 10.51 -2.16
CA TRP A 25 -13.81 10.48 -1.04
C TRP A 25 -13.41 11.90 -0.65
N ASN A 26 -13.34 12.14 0.65
CA ASN A 26 -12.69 13.31 1.23
C ASN A 26 -11.36 12.87 1.84
N CYS A 27 -10.29 13.11 1.09
CA CYS A 27 -8.93 12.71 1.42
C CYS A 27 -8.23 13.83 2.20
N MET A 28 -7.91 13.56 3.47
CA MET A 28 -7.06 14.39 4.31
C MET A 28 -5.70 13.70 4.47
N PRO A 29 -4.60 14.41 4.82
CA PRO A 29 -3.25 13.84 4.79
C PRO A 29 -3.09 12.52 5.55
N ARG A 30 -3.77 12.37 6.70
CA ARG A 30 -3.70 11.18 7.57
C ARG A 30 -5.07 10.60 7.93
N THR A 31 -6.12 11.14 7.34
CA THR A 31 -7.51 10.72 7.60
C THR A 31 -8.30 10.68 6.30
N TRP A 32 -9.39 9.95 6.27
CA TRP A 32 -10.28 9.92 5.12
C TRP A 32 -11.75 9.80 5.54
N GLN A 33 -12.64 10.27 4.68
CA GLN A 33 -14.08 10.03 4.78
C GLN A 33 -14.63 9.63 3.42
N ARG A 34 -15.72 8.86 3.42
CA ARG A 34 -16.42 8.44 2.23
C ARG A 34 -17.86 8.95 2.27
N CYS A 35 -18.33 9.43 1.12
CA CYS A 35 -19.72 9.75 0.90
C CYS A 35 -20.50 8.46 0.58
N ALA A 36 -21.45 8.10 1.43
CA ALA A 36 -22.33 6.95 1.24
C ALA A 36 -23.73 7.26 1.75
N ASP A 37 -24.76 6.91 0.97
CA ASP A 37 -26.17 7.15 1.31
C ASP A 37 -26.48 8.65 1.51
N GLY A 38 -25.85 9.50 0.69
CA GLY A 38 -25.99 10.95 0.75
C GLY A 38 -25.29 11.57 1.94
N LYS A 39 -24.52 10.80 2.72
CA LYS A 39 -23.94 11.25 3.98
C LYS A 39 -22.46 10.94 4.11
N TRP A 40 -21.73 11.87 4.72
CA TRP A 40 -20.33 11.64 5.05
C TRP A 40 -20.20 10.60 6.16
N SER A 41 -19.32 9.63 5.95
CA SER A 41 -18.90 8.69 6.98
C SER A 41 -18.16 9.41 8.11
N GLN A 42 -18.01 8.71 9.24
CA GLN A 42 -17.06 9.10 10.27
C GLN A 42 -15.64 9.26 9.69
N VAL A 43 -14.86 10.15 10.31
CA VAL A 43 -13.43 10.33 10.00
C VAL A 43 -12.66 9.08 10.39
N MET A 44 -12.05 8.43 9.40
CA MET A 44 -11.22 7.25 9.60
C MET A 44 -9.75 7.66 9.55
N ASN A 45 -8.96 7.21 10.52
CA ASN A 45 -7.51 7.40 10.51
C ASN A 45 -6.85 6.43 9.51
N LEU A 46 -5.84 6.93 8.79
CA LEU A 46 -4.90 6.09 8.07
C LEU A 46 -3.93 5.43 9.07
N SER A 47 -3.32 4.32 8.65
CA SER A 47 -2.20 3.73 9.36
C SER A 47 -1.05 4.72 9.53
N ASP A 48 -0.23 4.54 10.57
CA ASP A 48 0.97 5.35 10.73
C ASP A 48 1.93 5.16 9.54
N GLY A 49 2.51 6.26 9.07
CA GLY A 49 3.40 6.27 7.91
C GLY A 49 2.68 6.05 6.56
N THR A 50 1.35 6.21 6.50
CA THR A 50 0.62 6.28 5.22
C THR A 50 -0.09 7.60 5.03
N ILE A 51 -0.21 8.00 3.78
CA ILE A 51 -0.89 9.22 3.32
C ILE A 51 -1.91 8.87 2.24
N CYS A 52 -2.94 9.69 2.15
CA CYS A 52 -3.95 9.59 1.11
C CYS A 52 -3.63 10.58 -0.02
N THR A 53 -3.70 10.12 -1.27
CA THR A 53 -3.44 10.91 -2.49
C THR A 53 -4.50 10.62 -3.57
N PRO A 54 -5.05 11.62 -4.29
CA PRO A 54 -4.84 13.06 -4.12
C PRO A 54 -5.64 13.63 -2.94
N ALA A 55 -5.08 14.61 -2.25
CA ALA A 55 -5.77 15.32 -1.17
C ALA A 55 -7.01 16.07 -1.69
N GLY A 56 -8.06 16.12 -0.88
CA GLY A 56 -9.33 16.77 -1.19
C GLY A 56 -10.42 15.81 -1.67
N LEU A 57 -11.36 16.34 -2.45
CA LEU A 57 -12.50 15.59 -2.96
C LEU A 57 -12.14 14.87 -4.25
N THR A 58 -12.25 13.55 -4.26
CA THR A 58 -11.89 12.72 -5.41
C THR A 58 -12.79 11.49 -5.48
N GLU A 59 -12.99 10.94 -6.67
CA GLU A 59 -13.72 9.68 -6.86
C GLU A 59 -12.85 8.45 -6.54
N GLU A 60 -11.53 8.64 -6.53
CA GLU A 60 -10.55 7.61 -6.26
C GLU A 60 -9.45 8.13 -5.34
N ILE A 61 -9.10 7.36 -4.32
CA ILE A 61 -7.97 7.61 -3.44
C ILE A 61 -6.98 6.46 -3.53
N THR A 62 -5.69 6.80 -3.58
CA THR A 62 -4.58 5.87 -3.39
C THR A 62 -3.98 6.10 -2.00
N ILE A 63 -3.76 5.01 -1.28
CA ILE A 63 -3.06 5.04 0.01
C ILE A 63 -1.59 4.71 -0.25
N GLU A 64 -0.72 5.68 -0.05
CA GLU A 64 0.73 5.57 -0.26
C GLU A 64 1.44 5.59 1.09
N HIS A 65 2.65 5.04 1.16
CA HIS A 65 3.53 5.29 2.30
C HIS A 65 4.09 6.72 2.20
N ASP A 66 4.18 7.42 3.33
CA ASP A 66 4.62 8.81 3.42
C ASP A 66 6.11 9.04 3.08
N GLY A 67 6.81 7.98 2.64
CA GLY A 67 8.23 8.00 2.35
C GLY A 67 9.11 8.09 3.61
N SER A 68 8.54 8.10 4.81
CA SER A 68 9.29 8.17 6.08
C SER A 68 9.82 6.80 6.53
N VAL A 69 9.90 5.81 5.64
CA VAL A 69 10.77 4.67 5.88
C VAL A 69 12.21 5.15 5.77
N ASN A 70 12.77 5.62 6.89
CA ASN A 70 14.21 5.75 7.07
C ASN A 70 14.83 4.34 7.14
N GLY A 71 14.79 3.64 6.01
CA GLY A 71 15.73 2.58 5.69
C GLY A 71 16.83 3.23 4.87
N THR A 72 17.96 3.52 5.48
CA THR A 72 19.24 3.55 4.76
C THR A 72 19.42 2.19 4.10
N ASP A 73 18.87 2.01 2.91
CA ASP A 73 19.17 0.86 2.06
C ASP A 73 19.23 1.33 0.61
N ASP A 74 20.44 1.23 0.08
CA ASP A 74 20.86 1.63 -1.25
C ASP A 74 19.94 1.09 -2.35
N GLY A 75 19.49 2.00 -3.23
CA GLY A 75 19.08 1.76 -4.61
C GLY A 75 18.28 0.49 -4.92
N GLY A 76 16.97 0.62 -5.08
CA GLY A 76 16.19 -0.48 -5.65
C GLY A 76 14.75 -0.14 -5.95
N GLY A 77 14.49 0.52 -7.07
CA GLY A 77 13.14 0.77 -7.57
C GLY A 77 12.32 -0.51 -7.72
N SER A 78 11.04 -0.38 -7.39
CA SER A 78 9.89 -1.22 -7.77
C SER A 78 10.21 -2.41 -8.66
N ARG A 79 10.52 -3.56 -8.05
CA ARG A 79 10.42 -4.86 -8.73
C ARG A 79 9.55 -5.78 -7.91
N ARG A 80 8.28 -5.82 -8.29
CA ARG A 80 7.46 -7.01 -8.12
C ARG A 80 8.11 -8.13 -8.94
N THR A 81 9.06 -8.85 -8.36
CA THR A 81 9.46 -10.15 -8.87
C THR A 81 8.96 -11.17 -7.88
N SER A 82 7.77 -11.69 -8.13
CA SER A 82 7.45 -13.07 -7.81
C SER A 82 8.40 -13.96 -8.62
N ASP A 83 9.67 -13.99 -8.22
CA ASP A 83 10.67 -14.93 -8.73
C ASP A 83 10.63 -16.12 -7.78
N GLY A 84 10.11 -17.24 -8.28
CA GLY A 84 9.97 -18.46 -7.51
C GLY A 84 11.29 -18.81 -6.86
N THR A 85 11.29 -18.87 -5.53
CA THR A 85 12.44 -19.30 -4.73
C THR A 85 12.87 -20.66 -5.24
N ARG A 86 13.87 -20.68 -6.12
CA ARG A 86 14.57 -21.89 -6.52
C ARG A 86 15.11 -22.49 -5.24
N SER A 87 14.43 -23.55 -4.79
CA SER A 87 14.83 -24.37 -3.66
C SER A 87 16.33 -24.60 -3.76
N SER A 88 17.10 -24.03 -2.83
CA SER A 88 18.54 -24.21 -2.76
C SER A 88 18.78 -25.64 -2.30
N VAL A 89 18.73 -26.59 -3.23
CA VAL A 89 19.04 -27.98 -2.94
C VAL A 89 20.54 -28.02 -2.66
N SER A 90 20.87 -28.25 -1.39
CA SER A 90 22.26 -28.33 -0.93
C SER A 90 23.05 -29.27 -1.83
N ARG A 91 24.18 -28.80 -2.37
CA ARG A 91 25.07 -29.61 -3.23
C ARG A 91 25.52 -30.89 -2.53
N PHE A 92 25.58 -30.88 -1.20
CA PHE A 92 25.83 -32.08 -0.39
C PHE A 92 24.75 -33.14 -0.54
N LEU A 93 23.47 -32.76 -0.56
CA LEU A 93 22.36 -33.70 -0.74
C LEU A 93 22.39 -34.32 -2.14
N VAL A 94 22.69 -33.52 -3.17
CA VAL A 94 22.79 -34.02 -4.55
C VAL A 94 23.94 -35.03 -4.69
N LEU A 95 25.11 -34.72 -4.15
CA LEU A 95 26.27 -35.62 -4.17
C LEU A 95 26.01 -36.91 -3.37
N TRP A 96 25.33 -36.80 -2.21
CA TRP A 96 25.02 -37.95 -1.37
C TRP A 96 24.02 -38.90 -2.04
N VAL A 97 22.97 -38.37 -2.67
CA VAL A 97 22.00 -39.18 -3.44
C VAL A 97 22.66 -39.84 -4.64
N LEU A 98 23.53 -39.13 -5.37
CA LEU A 98 24.30 -39.72 -6.48
C LEU A 98 25.20 -40.85 -6.00
N ALA A 99 25.90 -40.68 -4.88
CA ALA A 99 26.77 -41.72 -4.32
C ALA A 99 25.98 -42.97 -3.93
N MET A 100 24.81 -42.81 -3.29
CA MET A 100 23.93 -43.94 -2.95
C MET A 100 23.43 -44.69 -4.18
N LEU A 101 23.04 -43.98 -5.24
CA LEU A 101 22.56 -44.60 -6.48
C LEU A 101 23.67 -45.36 -7.21
N ILE A 102 24.92 -44.86 -7.16
CA ILE A 102 26.08 -45.54 -7.72
C ILE A 102 26.37 -46.81 -6.91
N GLN A 103 26.33 -46.77 -5.58
CA GLN A 103 26.58 -47.95 -4.74
C GLN A 103 25.54 -49.06 -4.96
N TRP A 104 24.27 -48.71 -5.16
CA TRP A 104 23.22 -49.70 -5.46
C TRP A 104 23.38 -50.38 -6.82
N ARG A 105 23.99 -49.73 -7.81
CA ARG A 105 24.18 -50.30 -9.15
C ARG A 105 25.32 -51.31 -9.24
N TRP A 106 26.17 -51.40 -8.23
CA TRP A 106 27.35 -52.27 -8.20
C TRP A 106 27.33 -53.22 -7.00
N SER A 107 26.13 -53.62 -6.56
CA SER A 107 25.91 -54.62 -5.51
C SER A 107 24.98 -55.74 -5.94
#